data_AF-A0A3D4BBS5-F1
#
_entry.id   AF-A0A3D4BBS5-F1
#
_cell.length_a   1.000
_cell.length_b   1.000
_cell.length_c   1.000
_cell.angle_alpha   90.00
_cell.angle_beta   90.00
_cell.angle_gamma   90.00
#
_symmetry.space_group_name_H-M   'P 1'
#
loop_
_entity.id
_entity.type
_entity.pdbx_description
1 polymer ?
#
loop_
_entity_poly.entity_id
_entity_poly.type
_entity_poly.pdbx_seq_one_letter_code
_entity_poly.pdbx_strand_id
1 'polypeptide(L)'
;MLNLLYRHGATQNIGDYAQSGNIAMVAELLGEHPEKVLDALGNAAYMKQPDIVEMVLNQYKPELTEEPWFQALYDAMRESIADRHGVSVMEAIFECGISPNVRGRENHTLLQRTKIELMRIADEERVSLARCLLERGADIDAKDDELQSTALG
;
A
#
# COMPACT_ATOMS: atom_id res chain seq x y z
N MET A 1 15.70 -26.94 -0.08
CA MET A 1 15.78 -27.23 1.38
C MET A 1 14.43 -27.10 2.09
N LEU A 2 13.35 -26.79 1.35
CA LEU A 2 12.03 -26.48 1.91
C LEU A 2 11.22 -27.69 2.38
N ASN A 3 11.61 -28.89 1.93
CA ASN A 3 10.96 -30.18 2.22
C ASN A 3 10.83 -30.55 3.72
N LEU A 4 11.50 -29.83 4.63
CA LEU A 4 11.46 -30.06 6.08
C LEU A 4 10.39 -29.24 6.81
N LEU A 5 10.04 -28.04 6.33
CA LEU A 5 8.96 -27.22 6.93
C LEU A 5 7.57 -27.73 6.53
N TYR A 6 7.42 -28.32 5.33
CA TYR A 6 6.14 -28.88 4.85
C TYR A 6 5.57 -30.00 5.74
N ARG A 7 6.40 -30.69 6.55
CA ARG A 7 5.96 -31.85 7.35
C ARG A 7 5.31 -31.50 8.70
N HIS A 8 5.37 -30.25 9.14
CA HIS A 8 4.93 -29.87 10.49
C HIS A 8 3.64 -29.04 10.55
N GLY A 9 2.85 -28.96 9.47
CA GLY A 9 1.46 -28.51 9.56
C GLY A 9 1.25 -27.03 9.88
N ALA A 10 2.28 -26.19 9.76
CA ALA A 10 2.12 -24.74 9.75
C ALA A 10 1.51 -24.35 8.39
N THR A 11 0.25 -23.96 8.37
CA THR A 11 -0.34 -23.27 7.21
C THR A 11 0.49 -22.02 6.97
N GLN A 12 1.32 -22.03 5.92
CA GLN A 12 2.17 -20.90 5.58
C GLN A 12 1.29 -19.72 5.18
N ASN A 13 1.11 -18.79 6.11
CA ASN A 13 0.43 -17.54 5.88
C ASN A 13 1.43 -16.58 5.22
N ILE A 14 1.19 -16.26 3.95
CA ILE A 14 2.03 -15.31 3.19
C ILE A 14 2.10 -13.95 3.89
N GLY A 15 1.03 -13.57 4.63
CA GLY A 15 0.97 -12.34 5.39
C GLY A 15 2.09 -12.25 6.42
N ASP A 16 2.36 -13.30 7.19
CA ASP A 16 3.39 -13.28 8.24
C ASP A 16 4.79 -13.08 7.65
N TYR A 17 5.06 -13.68 6.48
CA TYR A 17 6.33 -13.52 5.76
C TYR A 17 6.44 -12.14 5.11
N ALA A 18 5.35 -11.64 4.54
CA ALA A 18 5.30 -10.28 4.00
C ALA A 18 5.54 -9.24 5.10
N GLN A 19 4.88 -9.39 6.25
CA GLN A 19 5.04 -8.49 7.40
C GLN A 19 6.46 -8.49 7.99
N SER A 20 7.10 -9.66 8.03
CA SER A 20 8.45 -9.84 8.58
C SER A 20 9.59 -9.52 7.61
N GLY A 21 9.29 -9.16 6.37
CA GLY A 21 10.32 -8.86 5.36
C GLY A 21 10.99 -10.10 4.77
N ASN A 22 10.41 -11.30 4.93
CA ASN A 22 10.99 -12.53 4.39
C ASN A 22 10.68 -12.69 2.89
N ILE A 23 11.36 -11.88 2.08
CA ILE A 23 11.19 -11.82 0.62
C ILE A 23 11.36 -13.17 -0.08
N ALA A 24 12.26 -14.03 0.42
CA ALA A 24 12.51 -15.35 -0.17
C ALA A 24 11.29 -16.26 -0.02
N MET A 25 10.69 -16.32 1.17
CA MET A 25 9.48 -17.10 1.40
C MET A 25 8.27 -16.53 0.66
N VAL A 26 8.15 -15.20 0.57
CA VAL A 26 7.07 -14.57 -0.22
C VAL A 26 7.22 -14.93 -1.70
N ALA A 27 8.43 -14.81 -2.27
CA ALA A 27 8.67 -15.13 -3.67
C ALA A 27 8.39 -16.61 -3.98
N GLU A 28 8.77 -17.53 -3.09
CA GLU A 28 8.47 -18.95 -3.23
C GLU A 28 6.97 -19.21 -3.17
N LEU A 29 6.28 -18.67 -2.16
CA LEU A 29 4.84 -18.87 -1.99
C LEU A 29 4.03 -18.28 -3.14
N LEU A 30 4.41 -17.12 -3.68
CA LEU A 30 3.76 -16.53 -4.85
C LEU A 30 4.03 -17.32 -6.14
N GLY A 31 5.17 -18.01 -6.23
CA GLY A 31 5.47 -18.93 -7.33
C GLY A 31 4.52 -20.14 -7.36
N GLU A 32 4.08 -20.62 -6.20
CA GLU A 32 3.09 -21.71 -6.07
C GLU A 32 1.64 -21.20 -6.06
N HIS A 33 1.42 -19.99 -5.52
CA HIS A 33 0.11 -19.41 -5.23
C HIS A 33 0.01 -17.93 -5.69
N PRO A 34 0.02 -17.67 -7.01
CA PRO A 34 -0.03 -16.30 -7.55
C PRO A 34 -1.33 -15.56 -7.19
N GLU A 35 -2.41 -16.27 -6.85
CA GLU A 35 -3.66 -15.66 -6.36
C GLU A 35 -3.47 -14.87 -5.05
N LYS A 36 -2.37 -15.12 -4.32
CA LYS A 36 -2.05 -14.45 -3.05
C LYS A 36 -1.27 -13.15 -3.21
N VAL A 37 -1.05 -12.66 -4.44
CA VAL A 37 -0.34 -11.40 -4.68
C VAL A 37 -0.95 -10.22 -3.91
N LEU A 38 -2.28 -10.16 -3.83
CA LEU A 38 -2.97 -9.10 -3.08
C LEU A 38 -2.65 -9.15 -1.58
N ASP A 39 -2.66 -10.35 -0.98
CA ASP A 39 -2.33 -10.54 0.43
C ASP A 39 -0.88 -10.15 0.71
N ALA A 40 0.05 -10.55 -0.16
CA ALA A 40 1.47 -10.18 -0.04
C ALA A 40 1.66 -8.67 -0.12
N LEU A 41 1.07 -8.03 -1.12
CA LEU A 41 1.18 -6.58 -1.34
C LEU A 41 0.63 -5.79 -0.15
N GLY A 42 -0.60 -6.10 0.29
CA GLY A 42 -1.24 -5.38 1.39
C GLY A 42 -0.48 -5.50 2.71
N ASN A 43 -0.03 -6.71 3.06
CA ASN A 43 0.75 -6.93 4.28
C ASN A 43 2.14 -6.29 4.23
N ALA A 44 2.82 -6.36 3.08
CA ALA A 44 4.11 -5.70 2.88
C ALA A 44 3.97 -4.18 2.96
N ALA A 45 2.93 -3.60 2.35
CA ALA A 45 2.68 -2.16 2.43
C ALA A 45 2.37 -1.71 3.86
N TYR A 46 1.51 -2.45 4.58
CA TYR A 46 1.16 -2.17 5.98
C TYR A 46 2.39 -2.18 6.90
N MET A 47 3.29 -3.14 6.73
CA MET A 47 4.54 -3.22 7.49
C MET A 47 5.70 -2.46 6.85
N LYS A 48 5.44 -1.68 5.80
CA LYS A 48 6.42 -0.82 5.11
C LYS A 48 7.65 -1.61 4.65
N GLN A 49 7.43 -2.65 3.87
CA GLN A 49 8.45 -3.58 3.37
C GLN A 49 8.74 -3.29 1.88
N PRO A 50 9.57 -2.28 1.55
CA PRO A 50 9.76 -1.81 0.17
C PRO A 50 10.29 -2.92 -0.74
N ASP A 51 11.25 -3.72 -0.29
CA ASP A 51 11.84 -4.80 -1.12
C ASP A 51 10.80 -5.82 -1.58
N ILE A 52 9.80 -6.13 -0.73
CA ILE A 52 8.72 -7.06 -1.09
C ILE A 52 7.74 -6.39 -2.04
N VAL A 53 7.37 -5.14 -1.79
CA VAL A 53 6.50 -4.36 -2.70
C VAL A 53 7.14 -4.26 -4.08
N GLU A 54 8.41 -3.85 -4.17
CA GLU A 54 9.17 -3.78 -5.41
C GLU A 54 9.24 -5.15 -6.12
N MET A 55 9.48 -6.23 -5.37
CA MET A 55 9.51 -7.58 -5.93
C MET A 55 8.14 -7.99 -6.50
N VAL A 56 7.05 -7.73 -5.78
CA VAL A 56 5.69 -7.98 -6.25
C VAL A 56 5.39 -7.19 -7.53
N LEU A 57 5.67 -5.88 -7.51
CA LEU A 57 5.41 -4.99 -8.63
C LEU A 57 6.22 -5.36 -9.88
N ASN A 58 7.50 -5.67 -9.72
CA ASN A 58 8.39 -5.96 -10.85
C ASN A 58 8.21 -7.37 -11.44
N GLN A 59 8.01 -8.38 -10.58
CA GLN A 59 7.95 -9.78 -11.01
C GLN A 59 6.54 -10.24 -11.37
N TYR A 60 5.54 -9.81 -10.61
CA TYR A 60 4.17 -10.29 -10.76
C TYR A 60 3.26 -9.30 -11.50
N LYS A 61 3.61 -8.00 -11.52
CA LYS A 61 2.91 -6.94 -12.27
C LYS A 61 1.38 -7.05 -12.15
N PRO A 62 0.85 -7.02 -10.93
CA PRO A 62 -0.55 -7.34 -10.73
C PRO A 62 -1.47 -6.29 -11.37
N GLU A 63 -2.50 -6.76 -12.07
CA GLU A 63 -3.55 -5.92 -12.61
C GLU A 63 -4.69 -5.81 -11.58
N LEU A 64 -4.56 -4.86 -10.65
CA LEU A 64 -5.55 -4.63 -9.61
C LEU A 64 -6.50 -3.49 -9.96
N THR A 65 -7.70 -3.54 -9.38
CA THR A 65 -8.63 -2.39 -9.36
C THR A 65 -8.09 -1.28 -8.45
N GLU A 66 -8.76 -0.12 -8.43
CA GLU A 66 -8.30 1.03 -7.64
C GLU A 66 -8.30 0.79 -6.13
N GLU A 67 -9.29 0.08 -5.57
CA GLU A 67 -9.42 -0.11 -4.12
C GLU A 67 -8.20 -0.82 -3.49
N PRO A 68 -7.68 -1.92 -4.04
CA PRO A 68 -6.40 -2.51 -3.60
C PRO A 68 -5.21 -1.55 -3.61
N TRP A 69 -5.06 -0.75 -4.67
CA TRP A 69 -3.98 0.23 -4.76
C TRP A 69 -4.12 1.33 -3.73
N PHE A 70 -5.34 1.83 -3.58
CA PHE A 70 -5.70 2.77 -2.55
C PHE A 70 -5.32 2.23 -1.17
N GLN A 71 -5.69 0.99 -0.84
CA GLN A 71 -5.42 0.39 0.46
C GLN A 71 -3.93 0.21 0.71
N ALA A 72 -3.17 -0.27 -0.27
CA ALA A 72 -1.72 -0.42 -0.14
C ALA A 72 -1.02 0.92 0.12
N LEU A 73 -1.38 1.97 -0.63
CA LEU A 73 -0.85 3.32 -0.40
C LEU A 73 -1.29 3.87 0.97
N TYR A 74 -2.56 3.72 1.33
CA TYR A 74 -3.10 4.16 2.62
C TYR A 74 -2.34 3.52 3.79
N ASP A 75 -2.12 2.21 3.72
CA ASP A 75 -1.42 1.45 4.76
C ASP A 75 0.07 1.81 4.85
N ALA A 76 0.73 2.03 3.72
CA ALA A 76 2.13 2.49 3.69
C ALA A 76 2.33 3.85 4.39
N MET A 77 1.29 4.70 4.37
CA MET A 77 1.31 6.05 4.93
C MET A 77 0.69 6.13 6.33
N ARG A 78 0.15 5.02 6.82
CA ARG A 78 -0.49 4.94 8.13
C ARG A 78 0.55 5.10 9.25
N GLU A 79 0.12 5.72 10.35
CA GLU A 79 0.86 5.92 11.61
C GLU A 79 2.10 6.82 11.59
N SER A 80 2.86 6.85 10.50
CA SER A 80 3.83 7.92 10.23
C SER A 80 4.34 7.87 8.79
N ILE A 81 4.48 9.04 8.16
CA ILE A 81 5.15 9.17 6.85
C ILE A 81 6.61 9.64 6.95
N ALA A 82 7.08 9.98 8.15
CA ALA A 82 8.49 10.30 8.38
C ALA A 82 9.39 9.05 8.31
N ASP A 83 8.80 7.86 8.38
CA ASP A 83 9.49 6.61 8.11
C ASP A 83 9.86 6.51 6.62
N ARG A 84 11.16 6.42 6.35
CA ARG A 84 11.70 6.28 4.99
C ARG A 84 11.11 5.06 4.27
N HIS A 85 10.80 3.99 5.00
CA HIS A 85 10.27 2.78 4.39
C HIS A 85 8.86 2.96 3.82
N GLY A 86 7.99 3.72 4.51
CA GLY A 86 6.65 4.04 4.00
C GLY A 86 6.70 4.93 2.75
N VAL A 87 7.62 5.90 2.75
CA VAL A 87 7.88 6.73 1.57
C VAL A 87 8.38 5.89 0.39
N SER A 88 9.32 4.96 0.62
CA SER A 88 9.83 4.08 -0.43
C SER A 88 8.75 3.15 -1.01
N VAL A 89 7.86 2.60 -0.17
CA VAL A 89 6.71 1.80 -0.66
C VAL A 89 5.80 2.65 -1.55
N MET A 90 5.46 3.86 -1.11
CA MET A 90 4.62 4.78 -1.88
C MET A 90 5.27 5.17 -3.21
N GLU A 91 6.57 5.45 -3.21
CA GLU A 91 7.35 5.76 -4.41
C GLU A 91 7.34 4.59 -5.39
N ALA A 92 7.63 3.37 -4.92
CA ALA A 92 7.62 2.17 -5.75
C ALA A 92 6.25 1.94 -6.44
N ILE A 93 5.14 2.16 -5.72
CA ILE A 93 3.79 2.04 -6.29
C ILE A 93 3.55 3.11 -7.36
N PHE A 94 3.92 4.36 -7.12
CA PHE A 94 3.73 5.44 -8.08
C PHE A 94 4.63 5.31 -9.33
N GLU A 95 5.85 4.80 -9.18
CA GLU A 95 6.76 4.52 -10.30
C GLU A 95 6.21 3.46 -11.26
N CYS A 96 5.28 2.61 -10.80
CA CYS A 96 4.55 1.68 -11.65
C CYS A 96 3.39 2.32 -12.44
N GLY A 97 3.23 3.64 -12.36
CA GLY A 97 2.19 4.39 -13.07
C GLY A 97 0.83 4.36 -12.39
N ILE A 98 0.76 3.91 -11.13
CA ILE A 98 -0.46 3.98 -10.34
C ILE A 98 -0.76 5.45 -10.03
N SER A 99 -1.99 5.87 -10.30
CA SER A 99 -2.42 7.25 -10.11
C SER A 99 -2.46 7.64 -8.63
N PRO A 100 -2.06 8.87 -8.23
CA PRO A 100 -2.30 9.37 -6.87
C PRO A 100 -3.79 9.59 -6.57
N ASN A 101 -4.65 9.50 -7.60
CA ASN A 101 -6.10 9.66 -7.51
C ASN A 101 -6.86 8.34 -7.45
N VAL A 102 -6.19 7.21 -7.20
CA VAL A 102 -6.88 5.94 -6.94
C VAL A 102 -7.90 6.10 -5.84
N ARG A 103 -9.04 5.43 -6.01
CA ARG A 103 -10.18 5.59 -5.12
C ARG A 103 -10.40 4.37 -4.24
N GLY A 104 -10.60 4.65 -2.96
CA GLY A 104 -11.02 3.67 -1.97
C GLY A 104 -12.54 3.50 -1.92
N ARG A 105 -13.02 2.90 -0.83
CA ARG A 105 -14.45 2.81 -0.52
C ARG A 105 -15.09 4.19 -0.43
N GLU A 106 -16.37 4.37 -0.69
CA GLU A 106 -17.00 5.72 -0.66
C GLU A 106 -16.32 6.74 -1.60
N ASN A 107 -15.54 6.24 -2.57
CA ASN A 107 -14.97 7.01 -3.67
C ASN A 107 -13.96 8.09 -3.24
N HIS A 108 -13.36 7.99 -2.05
CA HIS A 108 -12.37 8.97 -1.59
C HIS A 108 -10.98 8.72 -2.21
N THR A 109 -10.23 9.81 -2.41
CA THR A 109 -8.81 9.78 -2.76
C THR A 109 -7.93 9.75 -1.51
N LEU A 110 -6.64 9.45 -1.69
CA LEU A 110 -5.66 9.52 -0.60
C LEU A 110 -5.54 10.93 -0.02
N LEU A 111 -5.60 11.95 -0.88
CA LEU A 111 -5.53 13.35 -0.46
C LEU A 111 -6.70 13.71 0.46
N GLN A 112 -7.92 13.26 0.15
CA GLN A 112 -9.07 13.47 1.04
C GLN A 112 -8.89 12.77 2.40
N ARG A 113 -8.31 11.57 2.44
CA ARG A 113 -8.04 10.87 3.70
C ARG A 113 -7.01 11.56 4.60
N THR A 114 -6.10 12.38 4.05
CA THR A 114 -5.14 13.15 4.88
C THR A 114 -5.84 14.08 5.88
N LYS A 115 -7.07 14.50 5.58
CA LYS A 115 -7.88 15.35 6.45
C LYS A 115 -8.58 14.58 7.56
N ILE A 116 -8.94 13.32 7.31
CA ILE A 116 -9.74 12.53 8.23
C ILE A 116 -8.81 11.97 9.32
N GLU A 117 -9.23 12.07 10.58
CA GLU A 117 -8.47 11.61 11.76
C GLU A 117 -8.17 10.10 11.80
N LEU A 118 -8.58 9.33 10.78
CA LEU A 118 -8.24 7.91 10.66
C LEU A 118 -6.73 7.69 10.51
N MET A 119 -5.99 8.66 9.96
CA MET A 119 -4.53 8.62 9.96
C MET A 119 -4.00 9.16 11.29
N ARG A 120 -3.46 8.27 12.13
CA ARG A 120 -2.81 8.59 13.42
C ARG A 120 -1.45 9.27 13.25
N ILE A 121 -1.34 10.21 12.30
CA ILE A 121 -0.12 10.96 11.98
C ILE A 121 -0.25 12.41 12.47
N ALA A 122 0.87 13.02 12.86
CA ALA A 122 0.93 14.41 13.33
C ALA A 122 0.56 15.40 12.22
N ASP A 123 0.07 16.59 12.57
CA ASP A 123 -0.39 17.60 11.60
C ASP A 123 0.70 18.00 10.58
N GLU A 124 1.95 18.12 11.03
CA GLU A 124 3.10 18.41 10.17
C GLU A 124 3.34 17.30 9.13
N GLU A 125 3.13 16.05 9.53
CA GLU A 125 3.20 14.89 8.65
C GLU A 125 2.00 14.85 7.69
N ARG A 126 0.79 15.23 8.12
CA ARG A 126 -0.37 15.37 7.22
C ARG A 126 -0.11 16.40 6.13
N VAL A 127 0.46 17.55 6.48
CA VAL A 127 0.82 18.60 5.52
C VAL A 127 1.88 18.11 4.54
N SER A 128 2.89 17.38 5.03
CA SER A 128 3.96 16.83 4.20
C SER A 128 3.44 15.76 3.25
N LEU A 129 2.53 14.89 3.73
CA LEU A 129 1.85 13.89 2.90
C LEU A 129 0.97 14.55 1.83
N ALA A 130 0.14 15.53 2.21
CA ALA A 130 -0.70 16.26 1.27
C ALA A 130 0.13 16.94 0.17
N ARG A 131 1.26 17.56 0.54
CA ARG A 131 2.21 18.14 -0.42
C ARG A 131 2.75 17.08 -1.38
N CYS A 132 3.20 15.95 -0.87
CA CYS A 132 3.76 14.86 -1.66
C CYS A 132 2.76 14.31 -2.68
N LEU A 133 1.49 14.15 -2.28
CA LEU A 133 0.40 13.74 -3.17
C LEU A 133 0.10 14.80 -4.24
N LEU A 134 0.03 16.08 -3.86
CA LEU A 134 -0.20 17.19 -4.80
C LEU A 134 0.94 17.33 -5.83
N GLU A 135 2.19 17.19 -5.41
CA GLU A 135 3.37 17.20 -6.30
C GLU A 135 3.32 16.09 -7.35
N ARG A 136 2.60 15.00 -7.04
CA ARG A 136 2.38 13.86 -7.95
C ARG A 136 1.11 13.98 -8.79
N GLY A 137 0.36 15.07 -8.65
CA GLY A 137 -0.86 15.32 -9.41
C GLY A 137 -2.15 14.82 -8.76
N ALA A 138 -2.16 14.68 -7.44
CA ALA A 138 -3.42 14.45 -6.72
C ALA A 138 -4.39 15.62 -6.97
N ASP A 139 -5.63 15.27 -7.26
CA ASP A 139 -6.71 16.22 -7.54
C ASP A 139 -7.26 16.78 -6.23
N ILE A 140 -7.00 18.07 -6.01
CA ILE A 140 -7.49 18.82 -4.84
C ILE A 140 -9.01 19.00 -4.85
N ASP A 141 -9.62 18.97 -6.03
CA ASP A 141 -11.04 19.19 -6.24
C ASP A 141 -11.83 17.88 -6.37
N ALA A 142 -11.17 16.74 -6.14
CA ALA A 142 -11.83 15.44 -6.11
C ALA A 142 -12.97 15.45 -5.09
N LYS A 143 -14.12 14.92 -5.51
CA LYS A 143 -15.32 14.74 -4.69
C LYS A 143 -15.49 13.25 -4.35
N ASP A 144 -15.91 12.99 -3.11
CA ASP A 144 -16.31 11.66 -2.65
C ASP A 144 -17.83 11.47 -2.80
N ASP A 145 -18.33 10.30 -2.37
CA ASP A 145 -19.75 9.96 -2.47
C ASP A 145 -20.60 10.55 -1.32
N GLU A 146 -19.99 10.92 -0.19
CA GLU A 146 -20.72 11.39 1.00
C GLU A 146 -21.04 12.90 0.92
N LEU A 147 -20.17 13.70 0.31
CA LEU A 147 -20.37 15.13 0.13
C LEU A 147 -19.74 15.62 -1.19
N GLN A 148 -20.37 16.60 -1.83
CA GLN A 148 -19.79 17.46 -2.87
C GLN A 148 -18.58 18.30 -2.38
N SER A 149 -17.93 17.90 -1.28
CA SER A 149 -16.86 18.62 -0.62
C SER A 149 -15.52 18.32 -1.27
N THR A 150 -14.82 19.39 -1.59
CA THR A 150 -13.45 19.35 -2.11
C THR A 150 -12.47 19.22 -0.95
N ALA A 151 -11.17 19.02 -1.21
CA ALA A 151 -10.16 19.15 -0.18
C ALA A 151 -10.04 20.59 0.39
N LEU A 152 -10.95 21.51 0.06
CA LEU A 152 -11.03 22.86 0.61
C LEU A 152 -12.30 23.16 1.46
N GLY A 153 -13.28 22.25 1.53
CA GLY A 153 -14.49 22.42 2.35
C GLY A 153 -15.64 21.55 1.88
#